data_AF-A0A8D8GUI9-F1
#
_entry.id   AF-A0A8D8GUI9-F1
#
_cell.length_a   1.000
_cell.length_b   1.000
_cell.length_c   1.000
_cell.angle_alpha   90.00
_cell.angle_beta   90.00
_cell.angle_gamma   90.00
#
_symmetry.space_group_name_H-M   'P 1'
#
loop_
_entity.id
_entity.type
_entity.pdbx_description
1 polymer ?
#
loop_
_entity_poly.entity_id
_entity_poly.type
_entity_poly.pdbx_seq_one_letter_code
_entity_poly.pdbx_strand_id
1 'polypeptide(L)'
;MLSVTCIAPVNIAVIKYWGKRDEDLILPLNDSVSATLSTDHLCTKTTITTSESLTENKIVLNGKEESFENPRLIRCLEEVRKKADAANKCRKDILKWNIK
;
A
#
# COMPACT_ATOMS: atom_id res chain seq x y z
N MET A 1 -5.18 -11.86 -16.72
CA MET A 1 -4.85 -10.55 -16.11
C MET A 1 -6.00 -10.13 -15.21
N LEU A 2 -5.73 -9.86 -13.94
CA LEU A 2 -6.69 -9.34 -12.97
C LEU A 2 -6.22 -7.94 -12.58
N SER A 3 -7.12 -6.95 -12.60
CA SER A 3 -6.80 -5.58 -12.23
C SER A 3 -7.88 -5.02 -11.34
N VAL A 4 -7.48 -4.24 -10.33
CA VAL A 4 -8.37 -3.55 -9.41
C VAL A 4 -7.88 -2.13 -9.25
N THR A 5 -8.80 -1.17 -9.36
CA THR A 5 -8.53 0.26 -9.16
C THR A 5 -9.29 0.74 -7.95
N CYS A 6 -8.60 1.43 -7.04
CA CYS A 6 -9.19 2.05 -5.88
C CYS A 6 -8.81 3.54 -5.82
N ILE A 7 -9.65 4.33 -5.15
CA ILE A 7 -9.40 5.73 -4.82
C ILE A 7 -9.28 5.84 -3.30
N ALA A 8 -8.23 6.51 -2.82
CA ALA A 8 -8.01 6.77 -1.41
C ALA A 8 -7.98 8.29 -1.14
N PRO A 9 -8.69 8.79 -0.11
CA PRO A 9 -8.68 10.21 0.24
C PRO A 9 -7.40 10.62 0.98
N VAL A 10 -7.08 11.91 0.93
CA VAL A 10 -6.12 12.52 1.86
C VAL A 10 -6.80 12.83 3.20
N ASN A 11 -6.00 13.07 4.24
CA ASN A 11 -6.48 13.50 5.55
C ASN A 11 -5.65 14.67 6.09
N ILE A 12 -6.24 15.48 6.97
CA ILE A 12 -5.57 16.59 7.66
C ILE A 12 -5.68 16.37 9.17
N ALA A 13 -4.53 16.25 9.85
CA ALA A 13 -4.46 16.05 11.29
C ALA A 13 -4.95 17.28 12.06
N VAL A 14 -5.94 17.08 12.94
CA VAL A 14 -6.39 18.07 13.95
C VAL A 14 -5.66 17.89 15.28
N ILE A 15 -5.33 16.65 15.64
CA ILE A 15 -4.33 16.31 16.67
C ILE A 15 -3.14 15.67 15.94
N LYS A 16 -1.94 16.23 16.14
CA LYS A 16 -0.78 15.95 15.28
C LYS A 16 -0.08 14.64 15.66
N TYR A 17 0.26 13.86 14.62
CA TYR A 17 1.29 12.83 14.70
C TYR A 17 2.65 13.51 14.58
N TRP A 18 3.46 13.49 15.64
CA TRP A 18 4.82 14.05 15.61
C TRP A 18 5.79 13.32 16.53
N GLY A 19 6.77 12.67 15.91
CA GLY A 19 7.78 11.84 16.60
C GLY A 19 7.37 10.37 16.71
N LYS A 20 8.38 9.49 16.65
CA LYS A 20 8.22 8.04 16.74
C LYS A 20 8.97 7.51 17.94
N ARG A 21 8.36 6.57 18.66
CA ARG A 21 9.04 5.78 19.69
C ARG A 21 9.73 4.55 19.11
N ASP A 22 9.27 4.11 17.94
CA ASP A 22 9.84 2.99 17.17
C ASP A 22 9.79 3.35 15.68
N GLU A 23 10.97 3.53 15.08
CA GLU A 23 11.13 3.92 13.67
C GLU A 23 10.89 2.74 12.72
N ASP A 24 11.23 1.52 13.14
CA ASP A 24 11.06 0.32 12.33
C ASP A 24 9.58 -0.02 12.23
N LEU A 25 8.87 -0.13 13.36
CA LEU A 25 7.44 -0.40 13.39
C LEU A 25 6.56 0.82 13.05
N ILE A 26 7.15 2.02 12.98
CA ILE A 26 6.45 3.30 12.77
C ILE A 26 5.43 3.57 13.90
N LEU A 27 5.81 3.32 15.16
CA LEU A 27 4.92 3.55 16.30
C LEU A 27 5.05 5.00 16.81
N PRO A 28 3.93 5.73 16.95
CA PRO A 28 3.95 7.12 17.38
C PRO A 28 4.34 7.31 18.85
N LEU A 29 4.74 8.52 19.23
CA LEU A 29 4.81 8.91 20.65
C LEU A 29 3.41 9.15 21.26
N ASN A 30 2.46 9.60 20.45
CA ASN A 30 1.12 9.98 20.89
C ASN A 30 0.05 9.63 19.86
N ASP A 31 -1.19 9.50 20.31
CA ASP A 31 -2.33 9.36 19.40
C ASP A 31 -2.50 10.61 18.54
N SER A 32 -3.11 10.43 17.38
CA SER A 32 -3.43 11.51 16.45
C SER A 32 -4.87 11.36 15.96
N VAL A 33 -5.47 12.47 15.55
CA VAL A 33 -6.84 12.53 15.04
C VAL A 33 -6.81 13.39 13.80
N SER A 34 -7.42 12.94 12.71
CA SER A 34 -7.47 13.66 11.44
C SER A 34 -8.87 13.66 10.84
N ALA A 35 -9.14 14.67 10.01
CA ALA A 35 -10.34 14.73 9.18
C ALA A 35 -10.00 14.23 7.77
N THR A 36 -10.78 13.28 7.26
CA THR A 36 -10.70 12.80 5.89
C THR A 36 -11.33 13.83 4.95
N LEU A 37 -10.64 14.16 3.85
CA LEU A 37 -11.16 15.09 2.83
C LEU A 37 -11.93 14.34 1.75
N SER A 38 -12.87 15.04 1.08
CA SER A 38 -13.59 14.47 -0.06
C SER A 38 -12.64 14.10 -1.20
N THR A 39 -12.88 12.92 -1.79
CA THR A 39 -12.14 12.43 -2.95
C THR A 39 -12.41 13.21 -4.23
N ASP A 40 -13.45 14.04 -4.26
CA ASP A 40 -13.79 14.89 -5.41
C ASP A 40 -12.76 16.00 -5.64
N HIS A 41 -11.94 16.30 -4.62
CA HIS A 41 -10.94 17.35 -4.67
C HIS A 41 -9.51 16.80 -4.61
N LEU A 42 -9.22 15.95 -3.62
CA LEU A 42 -7.87 15.46 -3.35
C LEU A 42 -7.89 13.98 -3.02
N CYS A 43 -7.32 13.17 -3.90
CA CYS A 43 -7.20 11.74 -3.71
C CYS A 43 -6.01 11.16 -4.48
N THR A 44 -5.68 9.92 -4.14
CA THR A 44 -4.79 9.08 -4.94
C THR A 44 -5.63 8.00 -5.60
N LYS A 45 -5.46 7.82 -6.92
CA LYS A 45 -6.04 6.71 -7.67
C LYS A 45 -4.94 5.69 -7.96
N THR A 46 -5.11 4.47 -7.47
CA THR A 46 -4.13 3.40 -7.60
C THR A 46 -4.77 2.20 -8.31
N THR A 47 -4.10 1.70 -9.33
CA THR A 47 -4.46 0.45 -10.00
C THR A 47 -3.40 -0.61 -9.71
N ILE A 48 -3.82 -1.76 -9.22
CA ILE A 48 -2.97 -2.94 -9.04
C ILE A 48 -3.36 -3.96 -10.10
N THR A 49 -2.39 -4.47 -10.83
CA THR A 49 -2.59 -5.48 -11.87
C THR A 49 -1.69 -6.68 -11.61
N THR A 50 -2.25 -7.87 -11.76
CA THR A 50 -1.52 -9.14 -11.72
C THR A 50 -1.79 -9.94 -12.98
N SER A 51 -0.75 -10.58 -13.51
CA SER A 51 -0.81 -11.42 -14.71
C SER A 51 0.38 -12.38 -14.70
N GLU A 52 0.18 -13.62 -15.15
CA GLU A 52 1.26 -14.61 -15.31
C GLU A 52 2.32 -14.17 -16.33
N SER A 53 1.96 -13.26 -17.23
CA SER A 53 2.86 -12.65 -18.22
C SER A 53 3.82 -11.60 -17.65
N LEU A 54 3.63 -11.16 -16.40
CA LEU A 54 4.50 -10.18 -15.75
C LEU A 54 5.71 -10.91 -15.14
N THR A 55 6.90 -10.59 -15.63
CA THR A 55 8.16 -11.21 -15.18
C THR A 55 8.82 -10.50 -14.00
N GLU A 56 8.39 -9.27 -13.71
CA GLU A 56 8.94 -8.41 -12.67
C GLU A 56 7.84 -7.53 -12.04
N ASN A 57 8.05 -7.08 -10.81
CA ASN A 57 7.16 -6.11 -10.19
C ASN A 57 7.59 -4.70 -10.57
N LYS A 58 6.61 -3.83 -10.84
CA LYS A 58 6.83 -2.43 -11.14
C LYS A 58 5.88 -1.56 -10.36
N ILE A 59 6.33 -0.36 -10.05
CA ILE A 59 5.49 0.71 -9.54
C ILE A 59 5.71 1.94 -10.41
N VAL A 60 4.60 2.51 -10.88
CA VAL A 60 4.60 3.74 -11.67
C VAL A 60 3.83 4.80 -10.89
N LEU A 61 4.49 5.89 -10.55
CA LEU A 61 3.92 7.02 -9.84
C LEU A 61 3.93 8.23 -10.75
N ASN A 62 2.75 8.79 -11.03
CA ASN A 62 2.58 9.96 -11.91
C ASN A 62 3.24 9.78 -13.30
N GLY A 63 3.15 8.58 -13.87
CA GLY A 63 3.73 8.24 -15.18
C GLY A 63 5.23 7.94 -15.18
N LYS A 64 5.89 8.00 -14.02
CA LYS A 64 7.31 7.68 -13.87
C LYS A 64 7.49 6.35 -13.13
N GLU A 65 8.35 5.49 -13.66
CA GLU A 65 8.73 4.25 -12.97
C GLU A 65 9.59 4.60 -11.75
N GLU A 66 9.21 4.04 -10.60
CA GLU A 66 9.91 4.20 -9.33
C GLU A 66 10.47 2.85 -8.87
N SER A 67 11.51 2.88 -8.04
CA SER A 67 12.15 1.64 -7.56
C SER A 67 11.16 0.80 -6.75
N PHE A 68 11.07 -0.49 -7.09
CA PHE A 68 10.29 -1.46 -6.33
C PHE A 68 11.02 -1.91 -5.04
N GLU A 69 12.29 -1.55 -4.87
CA GLU A 69 13.13 -1.91 -3.72
C GLU A 69 12.85 -1.05 -2.47
N ASN A 70 11.79 -0.24 -2.47
CA ASN A 70 11.43 0.58 -1.32
C ASN A 70 11.00 -0.33 -0.13
N PRO A 71 11.72 -0.29 1.01
CA PRO A 71 11.46 -1.21 2.12
C PRO A 71 10.07 -1.04 2.74
N ARG A 72 9.48 0.16 2.67
CA ARG A 72 8.12 0.42 3.15
C ARG A 72 7.06 -0.22 2.24
N LEU A 73 7.28 -0.15 0.93
CA LEU A 73 6.40 -0.78 -0.06
C LEU A 73 6.42 -2.30 0.10
N ILE A 74 7.63 -2.87 0.13
CA ILE A 74 7.85 -4.32 0.28
C ILE A 74 7.14 -4.82 1.54
N ARG A 75 7.40 -4.19 2.69
CA ARG A 75 6.79 -4.57 3.95
C ARG A 75 5.26 -4.49 3.93
N CYS A 76 4.69 -3.46 3.29
CA CYS A 76 3.24 -3.34 3.13
C CYS A 76 2.66 -4.52 2.33
N LEU A 77 3.28 -4.86 1.20
CA LEU A 77 2.83 -5.96 0.33
C LEU A 77 3.00 -7.33 0.99
N GLU A 78 4.06 -7.55 1.76
CA GLU A 78 4.26 -8.76 2.54
C GLU A 78 3.16 -8.95 3.59
N GLU A 79 2.82 -7.91 4.34
CA GLU A 79 1.74 -7.98 5.34
C GLU A 79 0.37 -8.21 4.68
N VAL A 80 0.10 -7.59 3.52
CA VAL A 80 -1.11 -7.87 2.74
C VAL A 80 -1.16 -9.34 2.31
N ARG A 81 -0.04 -9.89 1.83
CA ARG A 81 0.05 -11.32 1.47
C ARG A 81 -0.21 -12.22 2.67
N LYS A 82 0.44 -11.97 3.81
CA LYS A 82 0.23 -12.73 5.06
C LYS A 82 -1.24 -12.73 5.46
N LYS A 83 -1.91 -11.57 5.41
CA LYS A 83 -3.34 -11.45 5.71
C LYS A 83 -4.22 -12.20 4.70
N ALA A 84 -3.89 -12.14 3.42
CA ALA A 84 -4.64 -12.83 2.37
C ALA A 84 -4.53 -14.35 2.48
N ASP A 85 -3.33 -14.86 2.80
CA ASP A 85 -3.08 -16.29 3.06
C ASP A 85 -3.81 -16.76 4.32
N ALA A 86 -3.70 -16.02 5.43
CA ALA A 86 -4.39 -16.34 6.68
C ALA A 86 -5.92 -16.31 6.55
N ALA A 87 -6.47 -15.44 5.70
CA ALA A 87 -7.90 -15.39 5.44
C ALA A 87 -8.41 -16.60 4.63
N ASN A 88 -7.53 -17.32 3.94
CA ASN A 88 -7.84 -18.48 3.09
C ASN A 88 -8.99 -18.26 2.10
N LYS A 89 -9.14 -17.02 1.61
CA LYS A 89 -10.18 -16.59 0.65
C LYS A 89 -9.64 -16.32 -0.75
N CYS A 90 -8.32 -16.42 -0.93
CA CYS A 90 -7.65 -16.17 -2.20
C CYS A 90 -7.13 -17.48 -2.78
N ARG A 91 -7.12 -17.59 -4.12
CA ARG A 91 -6.49 -18.75 -4.76
C ARG A 91 -4.97 -18.69 -4.53
N LYS A 92 -4.34 -19.84 -4.25
CA LYS A 92 -2.92 -19.89 -3.89
C LYS A 92 -1.98 -19.43 -5.00
N ASP A 93 -2.37 -19.54 -6.26
CA ASP A 93 -1.66 -19.00 -7.43
C ASP A 93 -1.51 -17.47 -7.34
N ILE A 94 -2.53 -16.77 -6.84
CA ILE A 94 -2.51 -15.31 -6.68
C ILE A 94 -1.60 -14.89 -5.53
N LEU A 95 -1.17 -15.80 -4.64
CA LEU A 95 -0.22 -15.46 -3.58
C LEU A 95 1.25 -15.60 -4.00
N LYS A 96 1.51 -16.22 -5.17
CA LYS A 96 2.86 -16.44 -5.72
C LYS A 96 3.39 -15.23 -6.49
N TRP A 97 3.44 -14.06 -5.88
CA TRP A 97 4.14 -12.92 -6.50
C TRP A 97 5.64 -12.99 -6.15
N ASN A 98 6.52 -12.81 -7.13
CA ASN A 98 7.96 -12.69 -6.91
C ASN A 98 8.27 -11.31 -6.30
N ILE A 99 7.97 -11.10 -5.02
CA ILE A 99 8.57 -10.01 -4.25
C ILE A 99 9.95 -10.55 -3.87
N LYS A 100 10.95 -10.27 -4.71
CA LYS A 100 12.35 -10.48 -4.37
C LYS A 100 12.88 -9.25 -3.66
#